data_AF-A0A0S8E9T6-F1
#
_entry.id   AF-A0A0S8E9T6-F1
#
_cell.length_a   1.000
_cell.length_b   1.000
_cell.length_c   1.000
_cell.angle_alpha   90.00
_cell.angle_beta   90.00
_cell.angle_gamma   90.00
#
_symmetry.space_group_name_H-M   'P 1'
#
loop_
_entity.id
_entity.type
_entity.pdbx_description
1 polymer ?
#
loop_
_entity_poly.entity_id
_entity_poly.type
_entity_poly.pdbx_seq_one_letter_code
_entity_poly.pdbx_strand_id
1 'polypeptide(L)'
;MTSTDSVMIVSEEHPGLLDKLEDLLNRQISQARKGDFRASEVLSEQSGKIVDKLSRADVPQSVEFKEKFERLAKLYRQAILIVAAQKDRLEGQLQQTGRTRRTLRAYRGGG
;
A
#
# COMPACT_ATOMS: atom_id res chain seq x y z
N MET A 1 24.98 0.15 40.88
CA MET A 1 24.77 -1.17 40.26
C MET A 1 23.37 -1.59 40.67
N THR A 2 22.36 -1.75 39.83
CA THR A 2 22.27 -2.14 38.42
C THR A 2 20.99 -1.52 37.83
N SER A 3 21.06 -0.89 36.65
CA SER A 3 19.89 -0.70 35.78
C SER A 3 20.37 -0.22 34.42
N THR A 4 20.99 -1.15 33.70
CA THR A 4 21.45 -0.96 32.32
C THR A 4 20.84 -2.01 31.40
N ASP A 5 19.65 -2.54 31.75
CA ASP A 5 18.98 -3.60 30.98
C ASP A 5 17.82 -3.10 30.11
N SER A 6 17.42 -1.83 30.21
CA SER A 6 16.25 -1.33 29.48
C SER A 6 16.54 -0.67 28.13
N VAL A 7 17.81 -0.56 27.71
CA VAL A 7 18.17 0.16 26.47
C VAL A 7 18.51 -0.78 25.30
N MET A 8 18.77 -2.07 25.54
CA MET A 8 19.29 -2.97 24.49
C MET A 8 18.24 -3.72 23.66
N ILE A 9 16.94 -3.71 24.00
CA ILE A 9 15.95 -4.55 23.29
C ILE A 9 15.29 -3.83 22.09
N VAL A 10 15.34 -2.50 22.01
CA VAL A 10 14.58 -1.75 20.99
C VAL A 10 15.27 -1.73 19.61
N SER A 11 16.59 -1.90 19.54
CA SER A 11 17.33 -1.72 18.27
C SER A 11 17.30 -2.91 17.30
N GLU A 12 17.05 -4.14 17.76
CA GLU A 12 17.04 -5.32 16.87
C GLU A 12 15.70 -5.54 16.13
N GLU A 13 14.59 -4.94 16.60
CA GLU A 13 13.27 -5.13 15.98
C GLU A 13 13.06 -4.28 14.71
N HIS A 14 13.76 -3.15 14.58
CA HIS A 14 13.56 -2.18 13.51
C HIS A 14 13.93 -2.68 12.11
N PRO A 15 15.07 -3.35 11.87
CA PRO A 15 15.40 -3.86 10.54
C PRO A 15 14.36 -4.89 10.05
N GLY A 16 13.88 -5.79 10.93
CA GLY A 16 12.85 -6.77 10.57
C GLY A 16 11.49 -6.16 10.25
N LEU A 17 11.12 -5.04 10.90
CA LEU A 17 9.88 -4.31 10.58
C LEU A 17 9.95 -3.62 9.21
N LEU A 18 11.11 -3.07 8.83
CA LEU A 18 11.29 -2.45 7.51
C LEU A 18 11.23 -3.49 6.38
N ASP A 19 11.91 -4.61 6.55
CA ASP A 19 11.90 -5.69 5.56
C ASP A 19 10.49 -6.26 5.38
N LYS A 20 9.76 -6.42 6.50
CA LYS A 20 8.35 -6.82 6.46
C LYS A 20 7.45 -5.79 5.79
N LEU A 21 7.70 -4.50 5.99
CA LEU A 21 6.95 -3.43 5.33
C LEU A 21 7.20 -3.42 3.81
N GLU A 22 8.45 -3.62 3.39
CA GLU A 22 8.82 -3.74 1.99
C GLU A 22 8.11 -4.92 1.32
N ASP A 23 8.11 -6.09 1.96
CA ASP A 23 7.38 -7.27 1.49
C ASP A 23 5.87 -7.04 1.35
N LEU A 24 5.25 -6.38 2.34
CA LEU A 24 3.83 -6.05 2.30
C LEU A 24 3.49 -5.09 1.16
N LEU A 25 4.30 -4.06 0.93
CA LEU A 25 4.09 -3.11 -0.16
C LEU A 25 4.27 -3.77 -1.53
N ASN A 26 5.29 -4.62 -1.70
CA ASN A 26 5.49 -5.38 -2.92
C ASN A 26 4.30 -6.31 -3.22
N ARG A 27 3.76 -6.98 -2.19
CA ARG A 27 2.55 -7.78 -2.31
C ARG A 27 1.32 -6.93 -2.63
N GLN A 28 1.16 -5.78 -1.99
CA GLN A 28 0.05 -4.85 -2.24
C GLN A 28 0.04 -4.36 -3.69
N ILE A 29 1.22 -4.00 -4.21
CA ILE A 29 1.44 -3.62 -5.62
C ILE A 29 1.08 -4.78 -6.56
N SER A 30 1.51 -6.00 -6.23
CA SER A 30 1.22 -7.19 -7.04
C SER A 30 -0.28 -7.49 -7.10
N GLN A 31 -0.99 -7.41 -5.97
CA GLN A 31 -2.44 -7.65 -5.92
C GLN A 31 -3.22 -6.54 -6.62
N ALA A 32 -2.83 -5.27 -6.41
CA ALA A 32 -3.42 -4.16 -7.14
C ALA A 32 -3.27 -4.37 -8.65
N ARG A 33 -2.07 -4.68 -9.16
CA ARG A 33 -1.85 -4.97 -10.59
C ARG A 33 -2.75 -6.08 -11.15
N LYS A 34 -3.09 -7.08 -10.34
CA LYS A 34 -4.00 -8.19 -10.70
C LYS A 34 -5.49 -7.83 -10.62
N GLY A 35 -5.83 -6.65 -10.08
CA GLY A 35 -7.19 -6.20 -9.84
C GLY A 35 -7.82 -6.80 -8.57
N ASP A 36 -7.03 -7.43 -7.70
CA ASP A 36 -7.49 -7.93 -6.40
C ASP A 36 -7.39 -6.83 -5.34
N PHE A 37 -8.32 -5.88 -5.42
CA PHE A 37 -8.36 -4.72 -4.53
C PHE A 37 -8.66 -5.09 -3.09
N ARG A 38 -9.43 -6.16 -2.86
CA ARG A 38 -9.79 -6.61 -1.52
C ARG A 38 -8.57 -7.18 -0.80
N ALA A 39 -7.75 -7.99 -1.49
CA ALA A 39 -6.48 -8.44 -0.93
C ALA A 39 -5.48 -7.28 -0.78
N SER A 40 -5.47 -6.31 -1.72
CA SER A 40 -4.63 -5.11 -1.64
C SER A 40 -4.98 -4.24 -0.43
N GLU A 41 -6.26 -4.08 -0.11
CA GLU A 41 -6.75 -3.30 1.05
C GLU A 41 -6.33 -3.93 2.38
N VAL A 42 -6.47 -5.27 2.53
CA VAL A 42 -5.99 -5.99 3.72
C VAL A 42 -4.49 -5.79 3.94
N LEU A 43 -3.70 -5.83 2.86
CA LEU A 43 -2.27 -5.57 2.93
C LEU A 43 -1.96 -4.10 3.29
N SER A 44 -2.80 -3.16 2.85
CA SER A 44 -2.70 -1.74 3.20
C SER A 44 -2.94 -1.50 4.69
N GLU A 45 -3.90 -2.19 5.30
CA GLU A 45 -4.11 -2.09 6.76
C GLU A 45 -2.94 -2.69 7.55
N GLN A 46 -2.37 -3.79 7.06
CA GLN A 46 -1.22 -4.43 7.69
C GLN A 46 0.04 -3.57 7.59
N SER A 47 0.28 -2.94 6.43
CA SER A 47 1.40 -2.02 6.25
C SER A 47 1.23 -0.75 7.11
N GLY A 48 0.01 -0.22 7.21
CA GLY A 48 -0.32 0.91 8.10
C GLY A 48 0.04 0.65 9.57
N LYS A 49 -0.26 -0.55 10.09
CA LYS A 49 0.12 -0.95 11.46
C LYS A 49 1.64 -1.00 11.68
N ILE A 50 2.42 -1.34 10.65
CA ILE A 50 3.88 -1.33 10.75
C ILE A 50 4.42 0.10 10.68
N VAL A 51 3.86 0.94 9.81
CA VAL A 51 4.19 2.37 9.75
C VAL A 51 3.91 3.06 11.08
N ASP A 52 2.77 2.77 11.73
CA ASP A 52 2.43 3.30 13.05
C ASP A 52 3.39 2.85 14.15
N LYS A 53 3.95 1.64 14.04
CA LYS A 53 4.98 1.16 14.97
C LYS A 53 6.32 1.86 14.73
N LEU A 54 6.70 2.02 13.46
CA LEU A 54 7.94 2.69 13.07
C LEU A 54 7.91 4.20 13.37
N SER A 55 6.74 4.86 13.28
CA SER A 55 6.60 6.29 13.59
C SER A 55 6.68 6.60 15.08
N ARG A 56 6.37 5.61 15.92
CA ARG A 56 6.48 5.69 17.39
C ARG A 56 7.83 5.23 17.92
N ALA A 57 8.62 4.55 17.08
CA ALA A 57 9.97 4.14 17.40
C ALA A 57 10.95 5.30 17.20
N ASP A 58 11.97 5.39 18.04
CA ASP A 58 13.04 6.37 17.84
C ASP A 58 13.76 6.06 16.52
N VAL A 59 13.79 7.04 15.63
CA VAL A 59 14.30 6.87 14.27
C VAL A 59 15.82 6.69 14.32
N PRO A 60 16.36 5.54 13.88
CA PRO A 60 17.80 5.36 13.79
C PRO A 60 18.42 6.38 12.82
N GLN A 61 19.46 7.09 13.26
CA GLN A 61 20.20 8.06 12.44
C GLN A 61 21.19 7.40 11.47
N SER A 62 21.15 6.08 11.28
CA SER A 62 22.10 5.36 10.43
C SER A 62 21.85 5.61 8.94
N VAL A 63 22.91 5.56 8.15
CA VAL A 63 22.85 5.72 6.68
C VAL A 63 22.02 4.60 6.05
N GLU A 64 22.18 3.36 6.50
CA GLU A 64 21.43 2.20 6.03
C GLU A 64 19.92 2.34 6.25
N PHE A 65 19.51 2.91 7.39
CA PHE A 65 18.10 3.18 7.67
C PHE A 65 17.53 4.20 6.69
N LYS A 66 18.28 5.29 6.42
CA LYS A 66 17.85 6.32 5.45
C LYS A 66 17.68 5.72 4.04
N GLU A 67 18.63 4.92 3.58
CA GLU A 67 18.53 4.27 2.27
C GLU A 67 17.33 3.31 2.18
N LYS A 68 17.10 2.49 3.22
CA LYS A 68 15.92 1.62 3.30
C LYS A 68 14.62 2.44 3.29
N PHE A 69 14.57 3.52 4.06
CA PHE A 69 13.41 4.39 4.14
C PHE A 69 13.10 5.08 2.79
N GLU A 70 14.12 5.52 2.06
CA GLU A 70 13.94 6.09 0.73
C GLU A 70 13.39 5.07 -0.28
N ARG A 71 13.86 3.82 -0.23
CA ARG A 71 13.31 2.73 -1.05
C ARG A 71 11.83 2.49 -0.73
N LEU A 72 11.50 2.45 0.57
CA LEU A 72 10.13 2.33 1.06
C LEU A 72 9.22 3.46 0.59
N ALA A 73 9.68 4.71 0.64
CA ALA A 73 8.93 5.87 0.16
C ALA A 73 8.61 5.77 -1.34
N LYS A 74 9.54 5.25 -2.16
CA LYS A 74 9.31 5.02 -3.59
C LYS A 74 8.24 3.94 -3.81
N LEU A 75 8.30 2.83 -3.07
CA LEU A 75 7.29 1.76 -3.15
C LEU A 75 5.90 2.26 -2.75
N TYR A 76 5.80 3.06 -1.69
CA TYR A 76 4.53 3.63 -1.26
C TYR A 76 3.92 4.56 -2.33
N ARG A 77 4.73 5.43 -2.94
CA ARG A 77 4.28 6.27 -4.07
C ARG A 77 3.81 5.44 -5.24
N GLN A 78 4.52 4.37 -5.57
CA GLN A 78 4.14 3.47 -6.66
C GLN A 78 2.81 2.76 -6.38
N ALA A 79 2.57 2.30 -5.14
CA ALA A 79 1.31 1.71 -4.74
C ALA A 79 0.14 2.70 -4.92
N ILE A 80 0.30 3.95 -4.46
CA ILE A 80 -0.71 5.01 -4.64
C ILE A 80 -1.03 5.22 -6.12
N LEU A 81 -0.01 5.36 -6.97
CA LEU A 81 -0.20 5.61 -8.40
C LEU A 81 -0.93 4.46 -9.10
N ILE A 82 -0.61 3.22 -8.74
CA ILE A 82 -1.28 2.04 -9.32
C ILE A 82 -2.74 2.00 -8.91
N VAL A 83 -3.04 2.24 -7.63
CA VAL A 83 -4.42 2.26 -7.13
C VAL A 83 -5.22 3.38 -7.80
N ALA A 84 -4.63 4.58 -7.93
CA ALA A 84 -5.26 5.72 -8.61
C ALA A 84 -5.55 5.42 -10.09
N ALA A 85 -4.56 4.94 -10.83
CA ALA A 85 -4.72 4.61 -12.24
C ALA A 85 -5.79 3.53 -12.48
N GLN A 86 -5.92 2.57 -11.55
CA GLN A 86 -6.95 1.54 -11.65
C GLN A 86 -8.35 2.04 -11.29
N LYS A 87 -8.47 2.95 -10.32
CA LYS A 87 -9.73 3.65 -10.05
C LYS A 87 -10.22 4.38 -11.29
N ASP A 88 -9.36 5.16 -11.93
CA ASP A 88 -9.70 5.92 -13.15
C ASP A 88 -10.15 4.98 -14.28
N ARG A 89 -9.47 3.83 -14.43
CA ARG A 89 -9.85 2.81 -15.42
C ARG A 89 -11.23 2.22 -15.14
N LEU A 90 -11.54 1.87 -13.88
CA LEU A 90 -12.84 1.29 -13.50
C LEU A 90 -13.98 2.30 -13.71
N GLU A 91 -13.77 3.57 -13.39
CA GLU A 91 -14.73 4.64 -13.65
C GLU A 91 -15.02 4.78 -15.16
N GLY A 92 -13.98 4.74 -15.99
CA GLY A 92 -14.13 4.74 -17.45
C GLY A 92 -14.94 3.56 -17.97
N GLN A 93 -14.66 2.35 -17.47
CA GLN A 93 -15.42 1.14 -17.83
C GLN A 93 -16.89 1.23 -17.41
N LEU A 94 -17.16 1.73 -16.20
CA LEU A 94 -18.54 1.91 -15.71
C LEU A 94 -19.33 2.90 -16.57
N GLN A 95 -18.71 4.02 -16.96
CA GLN A 95 -19.31 4.99 -17.86
C GLN A 95 -19.62 4.37 -19.24
N GLN A 96 -18.70 3.55 -19.77
CA GLN A 96 -18.90 2.86 -21.04
C GLN A 96 -20.08 1.87 -20.96
N THR A 97 -20.14 1.03 -19.92
CA THR A 97 -21.27 0.12 -19.70
C THR A 97 -22.59 0.87 -19.53
N GLY A 98 -22.58 1.99 -18.81
CA GLY A 98 -23.74 2.87 -18.64
C GLY A 98 -24.25 3.43 -19.97
N ARG A 99 -23.34 3.89 -20.86
CA ARG A 99 -23.67 4.35 -22.20
C ARG A 99 -24.25 3.23 -23.05
N THR A 100 -23.61 2.06 -23.10
CA THR A 100 -24.12 0.88 -23.83
C THR A 100 -25.52 0.49 -23.35
N ARG A 101 -25.78 0.49 -22.04
CA ARG A 101 -27.10 0.18 -21.48
C ARG A 101 -28.17 1.19 -21.91
N ARG A 102 -27.83 2.49 -21.94
CA ARG A 102 -28.75 3.54 -22.41
C ARG A 102 -29.07 3.38 -23.89
N THR A 103 -28.05 3.11 -24.71
CA THR A 103 -28.23 2.83 -26.15
C THR A 103 -29.15 1.64 -26.38
N LEU A 104 -28.88 0.50 -25.73
CA LEU A 104 -29.74 -0.69 -25.84
C LEU A 104 -31.19 -0.43 -25.40
N ARG A 105 -31.39 0.37 -24.34
CA ARG A 105 -32.74 0.75 -23.88
C ARG A 105 -33.47 1.65 -24.90
N ALA A 106 -32.76 2.55 -25.57
CA ALA A 106 -33.33 3.39 -26.63
C ALA A 106 -33.78 2.53 -27.83
N TYR A 107 -33.00 1.52 -28.21
CA TYR A 107 -33.40 0.59 -29.27
C TYR A 107 -34.58 -0.30 -28.88
N ARG A 108 -34.76 -0.63 -27.59
CA ARG A 108 -35.84 -1.51 -27.11
C ARG A 108 -37.18 -0.79 -26.84
N GLY A 109 -37.17 0.54 -26.71
CA GLY A 109 -38.35 1.36 -26.44
C GLY A 109 -38.85 2.18 -27.63
N GLY A 110 -38.19 2.07 -28.79
CA GLY A 110 -38.54 2.76 -30.03
C GLY A 110 -39.16 1.86 -31.10
N GLY A 111 -39.68 0.69 -30.71
CA GLY A 111 -40.44 -0.23 -31.57
C GLY A 111 -41.87 -0.36 -31.10
#